data_AF-A0AAV8W5H2-F1
#
_entry.id   AF-A0AAV8W5H2-F1
#
_cell.length_a   1.000
_cell.length_b   1.000
_cell.length_c   1.000
_cell.angle_alpha   90.00
_cell.angle_beta   90.00
_cell.angle_gamma   90.00
#
_symmetry.space_group_name_H-M   'P 1'
#
loop_
_entity.id
_entity.type
_entity.pdbx_description
1 polymer ?
#
loop_
_entity_poly.entity_id
_entity_poly.type
_entity_poly.pdbx_seq_one_letter_code
_entity_poly.pdbx_strand_id
1 'polypeptide(L)' 'MAHRKQSEDDVKMKFFNIFFIVVFALVALQQTAYACIGDRNGCQPDGRQGNCCSGYCHKQPGWVAGYCKRR' A
#
# COMPACT_ATOMS: atom_id res chain seq x y z
N MET A 1 -46.85 -20.37 3.02
CA MET A 1 -45.43 -20.60 2.71
C MET A 1 -44.61 -19.29 2.60
N ALA A 2 -45.03 -18.19 3.22
CA ALA A 2 -44.36 -16.89 3.11
C ALA A 2 -43.30 -16.61 4.21
N HIS A 3 -43.31 -17.34 5.32
CA HIS A 3 -42.40 -17.08 6.46
C HIS A 3 -40.96 -17.62 6.27
N ARG A 4 -40.69 -18.55 5.34
CA ARG A 4 -39.31 -19.01 5.07
C ARG A 4 -38.50 -18.07 4.18
N LYS A 5 -39.17 -17.26 3.34
CA LYS A 5 -38.47 -16.34 2.41
C LYS A 5 -37.81 -15.20 3.17
N GLN A 6 -38.49 -14.68 4.19
CA GLN A 6 -38.03 -13.57 5.03
C GLN A 6 -36.71 -13.88 5.78
N SER A 7 -36.50 -15.11 6.28
CA SER A 7 -35.25 -15.45 6.98
C SER A 7 -34.07 -15.62 6.03
N GLU A 8 -34.32 -16.01 4.78
CA GLU A 8 -33.27 -16.21 3.78
C GLU A 8 -32.69 -14.87 3.31
N ASP A 9 -33.53 -13.85 3.18
CA ASP A 9 -33.14 -12.50 2.74
C ASP A 9 -32.39 -11.72 3.84
N ASP A 10 -32.78 -11.90 5.11
CA ASP A 10 -32.09 -11.33 6.28
C ASP A 10 -30.68 -11.92 6.45
N VAL A 11 -30.56 -13.24 6.25
CA VAL A 11 -29.30 -13.98 6.33
C VAL A 11 -28.41 -13.65 5.13
N LYS A 12 -28.97 -13.55 3.91
CA LYS A 12 -28.24 -13.11 2.72
C LYS A 12 -27.71 -11.68 2.87
N MET A 13 -28.50 -10.73 3.38
CA MET A 13 -28.06 -9.35 3.60
C MET A 13 -26.95 -9.26 4.66
N LYS A 14 -27.04 -10.04 5.73
CA LYS A 14 -25.99 -10.13 6.76
C LYS A 14 -24.71 -10.77 6.23
N PHE A 15 -24.81 -11.85 5.47
CA PHE A 15 -23.65 -12.47 4.80
C PHE A 15 -23.00 -11.53 3.79
N PHE A 16 -23.80 -10.80 3.01
CA PHE A 16 -23.30 -9.79 2.08
C PHE A 16 -22.56 -8.68 2.83
N ASN A 17 -23.14 -8.17 3.91
CA ASN A 17 -22.54 -7.09 4.70
C ASN A 17 -21.26 -7.55 5.41
N ILE A 18 -21.25 -8.75 6.01
CA ILE A 18 -20.05 -9.34 6.62
C ILE A 18 -18.96 -9.54 5.57
N PHE A 19 -19.31 -10.02 4.38
CA PHE A 19 -18.37 -10.16 3.26
C PHE A 19 -17.74 -8.81 2.89
N PHE A 20 -18.55 -7.75 2.74
CA PHE A 20 -18.05 -6.41 2.45
C PHE A 20 -17.15 -5.87 3.57
N ILE A 21 -17.50 -6.06 4.85
CA ILE A 21 -16.69 -5.63 5.99
C ILE A 21 -15.32 -6.35 5.98
N VAL A 22 -15.30 -7.67 5.75
CA VAL A 22 -14.05 -8.44 5.69
C VAL A 22 -13.20 -8.01 4.52
N VAL A 23 -13.78 -7.80 3.34
CA VAL A 23 -13.05 -7.30 2.16
C VAL A 23 -12.47 -5.91 2.42
N PHE A 24 -13.24 -4.99 3.01
CA PHE A 24 -12.77 -3.64 3.33
C PHE A 24 -11.64 -3.65 4.37
N ALA A 25 -11.75 -4.51 5.39
CA ALA A 25 -10.70 -4.70 6.40
C ALA A 25 -9.40 -5.24 5.80
N LEU A 26 -9.48 -6.16 4.84
CA LEU A 26 -8.31 -6.70 4.14
C LEU A 26 -7.64 -5.66 3.21
N VAL A 27 -8.43 -4.83 2.52
CA VAL A 27 -7.90 -3.76 1.65
C VAL A 27 -7.22 -2.66 2.47
N ALA A 28 -7.71 -2.35 3.68
CA ALA A 28 -7.08 -1.36 4.57
C ALA A 28 -5.66 -1.76 5.04
N LEU A 29 -5.32 -3.05 4.97
CA LEU A 29 -3.98 -3.55 5.29
C LEU A 29 -3.00 -3.47 4.11
N GLN A 30 -3.42 -3.02 2.92
CA GLN A 30 -2.50 -2.71 1.83
C GLN A 30 -1.72 -1.45 2.19
N GLN A 31 -0.62 -1.69 2.89
CA GLN A 31 0.41 -0.71 3.16
C GLN A 31 0.77 -0.04 1.85
N THR A 32 0.66 1.29 1.86
CA THR A 32 1.06 2.18 0.78
C THR A 32 2.31 1.62 0.12
N ALA A 33 2.19 1.20 -1.14
CA ALA A 33 3.36 0.95 -1.96
C ALA A 33 4.14 2.26 -1.92
N TYR A 34 5.22 2.31 -1.12
CA TYR A 34 6.10 3.46 -1.07
C TYR A 34 6.47 3.68 -2.53
N ALA A 35 6.02 4.80 -3.10
CA ALA A 35 6.43 5.21 -4.43
C ALA A 35 7.95 5.33 -4.35
N CYS A 36 8.64 4.27 -4.76
CA CYS A 36 10.07 4.19 -4.61
C CYS A 36 10.69 5.08 -5.68
N ILE A 37 11.78 5.73 -5.32
CA ILE A 37 12.44 6.67 -6.21
C ILE A 37 13.13 5.86 -7.30
N GLY A 38 12.77 6.13 -8.56
CA GLY A 38 13.39 5.50 -9.72
C GLY A 38 14.90 5.79 -9.82
N ASP A 39 15.63 4.94 -10.53
CA ASP A 39 17.06 5.13 -10.78
C ASP A 39 17.35 6.53 -11.36
N ARG A 40 18.48 7.12 -10.97
CA ARG A 40 18.98 8.46 -11.34
C ARG A 40 18.19 9.65 -10.80
N ASN A 41 17.08 9.43 -10.09
CA ASN A 41 16.38 10.50 -9.40
C ASN A 41 17.05 10.85 -8.07
N GLY A 42 16.81 12.07 -7.61
CA GLY A 42 17.35 12.60 -6.36
C GLY A 42 16.93 11.75 -5.16
N CYS A 43 17.89 11.45 -4.30
CA CYS A 43 17.66 10.74 -3.05
C CYS A 43 18.54 11.31 -1.94
N GLN A 44 18.14 11.03 -0.71
CA GLN A 44 18.96 11.34 0.45
C GLN A 44 19.19 10.08 1.29
N PRO A 45 20.42 9.89 1.82
CA PRO A 45 20.73 8.75 2.67
C PRO A 45 20.01 8.79 4.03
N ASP A 46 19.48 9.96 4.42
CA ASP A 46 18.65 10.12 5.62
C ASP A 46 17.19 9.66 5.42
N GLY A 47 16.81 9.25 4.19
CA GLY A 47 15.46 8.80 3.85
C GLY A 47 14.42 9.93 3.74
N ARG A 48 14.80 11.21 3.90
CA ARG A 48 13.86 12.35 3.88
C ARG A 48 13.16 12.56 2.54
N GLN A 49 13.76 12.11 1.44
CA GLN A 49 13.17 12.21 0.09
C GLN A 49 12.49 10.91 -0.35
N GLY A 50 12.48 9.87 0.48
CA GLY A 50 12.03 8.51 0.13
C GLY A 50 13.19 7.56 -0.17
N ASN A 51 12.84 6.29 -0.43
CA ASN A 51 13.79 5.22 -0.69
C ASN A 51 13.88 4.90 -2.18
N CYS A 52 15.10 4.69 -2.67
CA CYS A 52 15.34 4.20 -4.02
C CYS A 52 14.76 2.81 -4.22
N CYS A 53 14.14 2.54 -5.38
CA CYS A 53 13.67 1.20 -5.72
C CYS A 53 14.80 0.16 -5.72
N SER A 54 16.03 0.59 -6.02
CA SER A 54 17.24 -0.22 -5.97
C SER A 54 17.76 -0.48 -4.55
N GLY A 55 17.20 0.17 -3.53
CA GLY A 55 17.70 0.13 -2.15
C GLY A 55 19.06 0.84 -1.96
N TYR A 56 19.51 1.63 -2.93
CA TYR A 56 20.81 2.30 -2.87
C TYR A 56 20.75 3.75 -3.37
N CYS A 57 21.09 4.67 -2.46
CA CYS A 57 21.25 6.09 -2.72
C CYS A 57 22.75 6.42 -2.80
N HIS A 58 23.24 6.79 -3.98
CA HIS A 58 24.62 7.19 -4.18
C HIS A 58 24.78 8.68 -3.85
N LYS A 59 25.45 8.98 -2.73
CA LYS A 59 25.77 10.35 -2.32
C LYS A 59 27.24 10.45 -1.93
N GLN A 60 27.96 11.40 -2.53
CA GLN A 60 29.36 11.68 -2.19
C GLN A 60 29.46 12.80 -1.14
N PRO A 61 30.51 12.81 -0.30
CA PRO A 61 30.76 13.90 0.64
C PRO A 61 30.86 15.25 -0.09
N GLY A 62 30.09 16.24 0.37
CA GLY A 62 30.02 17.57 -0.25
C GLY A 62 28.89 17.78 -1.25
N TRP A 63 28.13 16.74 -1.62
CA TRP A 63 26.96 16.89 -2.48
C TRP A 63 25.72 17.32 -1.70
N VAL A 64 24.91 18.21 -2.30
CA VAL A 64 23.65 18.67 -1.71
C VAL A 64 22.63 17.53 -1.64
N ALA A 65 22.46 16.77 -2.73
CA ALA A 65 21.60 15.60 -2.82
C ALA A 65 22.33 14.43 -3.51
N GLY A 66 21.98 13.20 -3.14
CA GLY A 66 22.43 11.99 -3.83
C GLY A 66 21.48 11.63 -4.97
N TYR A 67 21.76 10.52 -5.65
CA TYR A 67 20.84 9.96 -6.64
C TYR A 67 20.72 8.43 -6.53
N CYS A 68 19.56 7.90 -6.92
CA CYS A 68 19.33 6.46 -6.89
C CYS A 68 20.18 5.76 -7.93
N LYS A 69 20.89 4.72 -7.51
CA LYS A 69 21.75 3.93 -8.40
C LYS A 69 21.48 2.46 -8.10
N ARG A 70 21.56 1.60 -9.11
CA ARG A 70 21.65 0.16 -8.86
C ARG A 70 23.00 -0.17 -8.19
N ARG A 71 22.97 -1.08 -7.22
CA ARG A 71 24.20 -1.60 -6.59
C ARG A 71 25.08 -2.30 -7.62
#